data_AF-A0A9D5MM40-F1
#
_entry.id   AF-A0A9D5MM40-F1
#
_cell.length_a   1.000
_cell.length_b   1.000
_cell.length_c   1.000
_cell.angle_alpha   90.00
_cell.angle_beta   90.00
_cell.angle_gamma   90.00
#
_symmetry.space_group_name_H-M   'P 1'
#
loop_
_entity.id
_entity.type
_entity.pdbx_description
1 polymer ?
#
loop_
_entity_poly.entity_id
_entity_poly.type
_entity_poly.pdbx_seq_one_letter_code
_entity_poly.pdbx_strand_id
1 'polypeptide(L)'
;MAENKTSAKKGFPKWLGIVLIIVVAVIAMAILLLHHNPLADPKEEIIKKLFACAVIFVAVIGATTLYDKIVILPQELLQNRKLIWKLAKNDFKTRYAGSTMGRVWAFVQPVVTVLMYYFVFGVIFPAKAQLVASGIEAPYVLWLTAGLVPWFYFSEALGNGTSALVEYNYLVKQVVFKISILPIIKVIAATFVHVAFAGILLIFYFCYGFAPSLYLLQLVYFSFCMFVLVLAISYTTCAVVVFFKDLTQIIQIVLQVGMWATPILWDLTYLPEKYRILFKLNPVYYIVNGYRSALFEKQWFWDDFYSTMYFWITTVVIFGIGTLVFKRLKVHFADVL
;
A
#
# COMPACT_ATOMS: atom_id res chain seq x y z
N MET A 1 3.10 48.61 -5.45
CA MET A 1 2.85 48.76 -4.01
C MET A 1 1.57 48.00 -3.67
N ALA A 2 1.70 46.72 -3.32
CA ALA A 2 0.66 45.89 -2.70
C ALA A 2 1.38 44.64 -2.18
N GLU A 3 2.00 44.82 -1.01
CA GLU A 3 2.70 43.80 -0.26
C GLU A 3 1.66 42.78 0.24
N ASN A 4 1.51 41.68 -0.49
CA ASN A 4 0.65 40.59 -0.06
C ASN A 4 1.34 39.87 1.11
N LYS A 5 1.06 40.34 2.33
CA LYS A 5 1.30 39.62 3.58
C LYS A 5 0.51 38.31 3.54
N THR A 6 1.09 37.32 2.88
CA THR A 6 0.67 35.93 3.00
C THR A 6 0.99 35.54 4.43
N SER A 7 -0.07 35.44 5.24
CA SER A 7 -0.07 34.82 6.55
C SER A 7 0.88 33.62 6.56
N ALA A 8 2.04 33.81 7.18
CA ALA A 8 2.94 32.73 7.54
C ALA A 8 2.20 31.91 8.59
N LYS A 9 1.39 30.95 8.15
CA LYS A 9 0.98 29.84 9.02
C LYS A 9 2.28 29.27 9.57
N LYS A 10 2.56 29.51 10.85
CA LYS A 10 3.69 28.90 11.56
C LYS A 10 3.61 27.41 11.28
N GLY A 11 4.48 26.95 10.39
CA GLY A 11 4.59 25.53 10.06
C GLY A 11 4.90 24.76 11.33
N PHE A 12 4.53 23.47 11.35
CA PHE A 12 4.84 22.59 12.46
C PHE A 12 6.34 22.69 12.79
N PRO A 13 6.74 23.07 14.03
CA PRO A 13 8.14 23.30 14.39
C PRO A 13 9.01 22.08 14.10
N LYS A 14 10.15 22.29 13.44
CA LYS A 14 11.09 21.20 13.09
C LYS A 14 11.46 20.34 14.29
N TRP A 15 11.77 20.98 15.42
CA TRP A 15 12.14 20.27 16.65
C TRP A 15 11.00 19.39 17.16
N LEU A 16 9.73 19.84 17.08
CA LEU A 16 8.57 19.03 17.47
C LEU A 16 8.42 17.80 16.57
N GLY A 17 8.68 17.93 15.26
CA GLY A 17 8.61 16.78 14.35
C GLY A 17 9.71 15.77 14.59
N ILE A 18 10.94 16.22 14.86
CA ILE A 18 12.05 15.34 15.24
C ILE A 18 11.76 14.64 16.56
N VAL A 19 11.26 15.38 17.57
CA VAL A 19 10.84 14.81 18.86
C VAL A 19 9.75 13.77 18.65
N LEU A 20 8.74 14.03 17.82
CA LEU A 20 7.68 13.07 17.53
C LEU A 20 8.24 11.77 16.92
N ILE A 21 9.15 11.86 15.94
CA ILE A 21 9.80 10.70 15.32
C ILE A 21 10.56 9.88 16.36
N ILE A 22 11.34 10.55 17.23
CA ILE A 22 12.10 9.89 18.28
C ILE A 22 11.16 9.23 19.30
N VAL A 23 10.11 9.92 19.74
CA VAL A 23 9.14 9.39 20.70
C VAL A 23 8.43 8.16 20.13
N VAL A 24 7.95 8.22 18.89
CA VAL A 24 7.31 7.08 18.22
C VAL A 24 8.28 5.91 18.11
N ALA A 25 9.54 6.16 17.76
CA ALA A 25 10.54 5.11 17.67
C ALA A 25 10.90 4.51 19.05
N VAL A 26 10.99 5.32 20.08
CA VAL A 26 11.23 4.86 21.46
C VAL A 26 10.06 4.03 21.96
N ILE A 27 8.82 4.46 21.71
CA ILE A 27 7.63 3.67 22.04
C ILE A 27 7.64 2.35 21.27
N ALA A 28 7.94 2.37 19.96
CA ALA A 28 8.05 1.16 19.15
C ALA A 28 9.12 0.20 19.68
N MET A 29 10.31 0.71 20.02
CA MET A 29 11.39 -0.09 20.62
C MET A 29 11.02 -0.62 22.01
N ALA A 30 10.34 0.18 22.84
CA ALA A 30 9.88 -0.25 24.15
C ALA A 30 8.84 -1.38 24.02
N ILE A 31 7.87 -1.25 23.12
CA ILE A 31 6.88 -2.31 22.86
C ILE A 31 7.57 -3.57 22.31
N LEU A 32 8.54 -3.44 21.40
CA LEU A 32 9.34 -4.58 20.90
C LEU A 32 10.07 -5.32 22.03
N LEU A 33 10.69 -4.59 22.96
CA LEU A 33 11.43 -5.18 24.06
C LEU A 33 10.49 -5.84 25.08
N LEU A 34 9.33 -5.22 25.35
CA LEU A 34 8.33 -5.70 26.31
C LEU A 34 7.46 -6.84 25.79
N HIS A 35 7.28 -6.96 24.48
CA HIS A 35 6.46 -8.01 23.88
C HIS A 35 7.17 -9.36 24.02
N HIS A 36 6.59 -10.30 24.76
CA HIS A 36 7.11 -11.65 24.91
C HIS A 36 6.26 -12.64 24.12
N ASN A 37 6.89 -13.37 23.20
CA ASN A 37 6.24 -14.47 22.49
C ASN A 37 6.51 -15.81 23.21
N PRO A 38 5.53 -16.39 23.94
CA PRO A 38 5.74 -17.63 24.70
C PRO A 38 5.94 -18.87 23.83
N LEU A 39 5.72 -18.77 22.51
CA LEU A 39 5.85 -19.87 21.55
C LEU A 39 7.18 -19.86 20.79
N ALA A 40 8.02 -18.83 20.98
CA ALA A 40 9.31 -18.70 20.29
C ALA A 40 10.46 -19.23 21.16
N ASP A 41 11.50 -19.78 20.51
CA ASP A 41 12.78 -20.04 21.20
C ASP A 41 13.31 -18.72 21.78
N PRO A 42 13.60 -18.64 23.09
CA PRO A 42 14.10 -17.43 23.74
C PRO A 42 15.31 -16.81 23.03
N LYS A 43 16.21 -17.62 22.45
CA LYS A 43 17.39 -17.11 21.73
C LYS A 43 17.00 -16.47 20.40
N GLU A 44 16.11 -17.10 19.65
CA GLU A 44 15.62 -16.53 18.40
C GLU A 44 14.82 -15.24 18.63
N GLU A 45 14.03 -15.20 19.69
CA GLU A 45 13.25 -14.03 20.06
C GLU A 45 14.16 -12.82 20.35
N ILE A 46 15.23 -13.02 21.12
CA ILE A 46 16.21 -11.97 21.44
C ILE A 46 16.91 -11.48 20.17
N ILE A 47 17.32 -12.38 19.26
CA ILE A 47 17.98 -12.01 18.00
C ILE A 47 17.04 -11.17 17.11
N LYS A 48 15.77 -11.59 16.98
CA LYS A 48 14.75 -10.86 16.20
C LYS A 48 14.52 -9.46 16.78
N LYS A 49 14.43 -9.33 18.11
CA LYS A 49 14.31 -8.04 18.80
C LYS A 49 15.51 -7.12 18.56
N LEU A 50 16.73 -7.63 18.70
CA LEU A 50 17.96 -6.87 18.47
C LEU A 50 18.05 -6.34 17.03
N PHE A 51 17.76 -7.19 16.04
CA PHE A 51 17.77 -6.79 14.65
C PHE A 51 16.71 -5.72 14.35
N ALA A 52 15.48 -5.90 14.87
CA ALA A 52 14.40 -4.91 14.72
C ALA A 52 14.78 -3.56 15.34
N CYS A 53 15.34 -3.54 16.55
CA CYS A 53 15.82 -2.32 17.20
C CYS A 53 16.94 -1.63 16.40
N ALA A 54 17.89 -2.38 15.85
CA ALA A 54 18.96 -1.83 15.03
C ALA A 54 18.42 -1.16 13.75
N VAL A 55 17.46 -1.80 13.07
CA VAL A 55 16.81 -1.24 11.88
C VAL A 55 16.04 0.04 12.23
N ILE A 56 15.28 0.05 13.33
CA ILE A 56 14.58 1.26 13.81
C ILE A 56 15.58 2.38 14.07
N PHE A 57 16.69 2.09 14.74
CA PHE A 57 17.70 3.08 15.06
C PHE A 57 18.30 3.72 13.80
N VAL A 58 18.69 2.91 12.82
CA VAL A 58 19.20 3.40 11.53
C VAL A 58 18.13 4.21 10.79
N ALA A 59 16.88 3.76 10.78
CA ALA A 59 15.77 4.47 10.15
C ALA A 59 15.51 5.84 10.79
N VAL A 60 15.59 5.93 12.13
CA VAL A 60 15.43 7.20 12.88
C VAL A 60 16.57 8.15 12.58
N ILE A 61 17.82 7.68 12.56
CA ILE A 61 18.97 8.52 12.18
C ILE A 61 18.79 9.04 10.75
N GLY A 62 18.41 8.18 9.80
CA GLY A 62 18.12 8.59 8.43
C GLY A 62 16.99 9.62 8.35
N ALA A 63 15.88 9.38 9.05
CA ALA A 63 14.71 10.26 9.05
C ALA A 63 15.01 11.63 9.67
N THR A 64 15.79 11.68 10.74
CA THR A 64 16.17 12.93 11.42
C THR A 64 17.18 13.75 10.62
N THR A 65 18.19 13.10 10.04
CA THR A 65 19.20 13.77 9.18
C THR A 65 18.59 14.29 7.87
N LEU A 66 17.59 13.59 7.32
CA LEU A 66 16.92 13.96 6.07
C LEU A 66 15.55 14.62 6.28
N TYR A 67 15.24 15.04 7.52
CA TYR A 67 13.93 15.56 7.93
C TYR A 67 13.40 16.66 6.99
N ASP A 68 14.22 17.68 6.73
CA ASP A 68 13.81 18.83 5.90
C ASP A 68 13.52 18.41 4.46
N LYS A 69 14.09 17.30 3.98
CA LYS A 69 13.85 16.79 2.62
C LYS A 69 12.57 15.96 2.56
N ILE A 70 12.30 15.14 3.59
CA ILE A 70 11.18 14.20 3.61
C ILE A 70 9.86 14.91 3.92
N VAL A 71 9.85 15.88 4.85
CA VAL A 71 8.62 16.49 5.36
C VAL A 71 7.96 17.48 4.39
N ILE A 72 8.71 18.02 3.43
CA ILE A 72 8.19 18.94 2.42
C ILE A 72 7.04 18.31 1.63
N LEU A 73 7.18 17.04 1.24
CA LEU A 73 6.22 16.40 0.36
C LEU A 73 4.86 16.19 1.07
N PRO A 74 4.77 15.57 2.27
CA PRO A 74 3.52 15.53 3.03
C PRO A 74 2.90 16.91 3.29
N GLN A 75 3.71 17.93 3.56
CA GLN A 75 3.22 19.29 3.74
C GLN A 75 2.60 19.86 2.45
N GLU A 76 3.26 19.69 1.30
CA GLU A 76 2.72 20.09 -0.01
C GLU A 76 1.39 19.37 -0.29
N LEU A 77 1.28 18.08 0.03
CA LEU A 77 0.06 17.31 -0.13
C LEU A 77 -1.10 17.86 0.73
N LEU A 78 -0.84 18.14 2.02
CA LEU A 78 -1.85 18.67 2.93
C LEU A 78 -2.32 20.09 2.56
N GLN A 79 -1.41 20.93 2.07
CA GLN A 79 -1.73 22.28 1.58
C GLN A 79 -2.62 22.22 0.33
N ASN A 80 -2.38 21.26 -0.56
CA ASN A 80 -3.08 21.12 -1.84
C ASN A 80 -4.25 20.11 -1.81
N ARG A 81 -4.66 19.61 -0.64
CA ARG A 81 -5.67 18.55 -0.49
C ARG A 81 -6.99 18.79 -1.23
N LYS A 82 -7.46 20.05 -1.29
CA LYS A 82 -8.69 20.41 -2.02
C LYS A 82 -8.53 20.23 -3.53
N LEU A 83 -7.38 20.65 -4.07
CA LEU A 83 -7.04 20.48 -5.48
C LEU A 83 -6.84 19.00 -5.81
N ILE A 84 -6.11 18.27 -4.97
CA ILE A 84 -5.91 16.82 -5.09
C ILE A 84 -7.24 16.09 -5.17
N TRP A 85 -8.17 16.38 -4.25
CA TRP A 85 -9.48 15.75 -4.24
C TRP A 85 -10.31 16.05 -5.50
N LYS A 86 -10.28 17.30 -5.97
CA LYS A 86 -10.96 17.71 -7.20
C LYS A 86 -10.39 16.98 -8.42
N LEU A 87 -9.06 16.93 -8.53
CA LEU A 87 -8.39 16.26 -9.65
C LEU A 87 -8.56 14.74 -9.60
N ALA A 88 -8.52 14.10 -8.43
CA ALA A 88 -8.73 12.66 -8.29
C ALA A 88 -10.16 12.25 -8.69
N LYS A 89 -11.17 13.04 -8.31
CA LYS A 89 -12.56 12.84 -8.78
C LYS A 89 -12.68 12.99 -10.29
N ASN A 90 -12.02 14.00 -10.84
CA ASN A 90 -12.02 14.22 -12.28
C ASN A 90 -11.33 13.07 -13.01
N ASP A 91 -10.17 12.62 -12.56
CA ASP A 91 -9.42 11.49 -13.14
C ASP A 91 -10.28 10.22 -13.21
N PHE A 92 -10.93 9.88 -12.09
CA PHE A 92 -11.84 8.75 -12.02
C PHE A 92 -13.02 8.91 -12.99
N LYS A 93 -13.64 10.09 -13.05
CA LYS A 93 -14.76 10.35 -13.96
C LYS A 93 -14.33 10.24 -15.42
N THR A 94 -13.20 10.83 -15.79
CA THR A 94 -12.70 10.86 -17.17
C THR A 94 -12.29 9.47 -17.66
N ARG A 95 -11.70 8.64 -16.79
CA ARG A 95 -11.30 7.26 -17.12
C ARG A 95 -12.46 6.41 -17.64
N TYR A 96 -13.68 6.70 -17.18
CA TYR A 96 -14.89 5.96 -17.55
C TYR A 96 -15.90 6.76 -18.38
N ALA A 97 -15.53 7.97 -18.83
CA ALA A 97 -16.44 8.86 -19.57
C ALA A 97 -16.50 8.59 -21.08
N GLY A 98 -15.47 7.97 -21.67
CA GLY A 98 -15.34 7.80 -23.13
C GLY A 98 -16.05 6.57 -23.73
N SER A 99 -16.74 5.76 -22.92
CA SER A 99 -17.47 4.57 -23.37
C SER A 99 -18.86 4.53 -22.76
N THR A 100 -19.87 4.16 -23.56
CA THR A 100 -21.27 3.97 -23.11
C THR A 100 -21.36 3.02 -21.91
N MET A 101 -20.45 2.05 -21.81
CA MET A 101 -20.33 1.09 -20.71
C MET A 101 -19.07 1.31 -19.83
N GLY A 102 -18.41 2.47 -19.92
CA GLY A 102 -17.10 2.70 -19.28
C GLY A 102 -17.06 2.32 -17.80
N ARG A 103 -18.05 2.74 -17.02
CA ARG A 103 -18.15 2.40 -15.58
C ARG A 103 -18.31 0.90 -15.32
N VAL A 104 -18.97 0.17 -16.22
CA VAL A 104 -19.18 -1.28 -16.11
C VAL A 104 -17.87 -2.02 -16.33
N TRP A 105 -17.04 -1.57 -17.28
CA TRP A 105 -15.74 -2.18 -17.58
C TRP A 105 -14.77 -2.18 -16.39
N ALA A 106 -14.87 -1.19 -15.49
CA ALA A 106 -14.13 -1.16 -14.22
C ALA A 106 -14.36 -2.43 -13.36
N PHE A 107 -15.56 -3.01 -13.46
CA PHE A 107 -15.96 -4.16 -12.65
C PHE A 107 -15.86 -5.48 -13.42
N VAL A 108 -16.13 -5.47 -14.73
CA VAL A 108 -16.14 -6.68 -15.55
C VAL A 108 -14.81 -7.42 -15.50
N GLN A 109 -13.69 -6.72 -15.73
CA GLN A 109 -12.38 -7.39 -15.79
C GLN A 109 -11.99 -8.05 -14.45
N PRO A 110 -12.07 -7.38 -13.28
CA PRO A 110 -11.80 -8.03 -12.01
C PRO A 110 -12.78 -9.17 -11.69
N VAL A 111 -14.08 -9.01 -12.01
CA VAL A 111 -15.08 -10.07 -11.78
C VAL A 111 -14.77 -11.31 -12.62
N VAL A 112 -14.47 -11.14 -13.91
CA VAL A 112 -14.04 -12.24 -14.78
C VAL A 112 -12.78 -12.91 -14.25
N THR A 113 -11.83 -12.12 -13.73
CA THR A 113 -10.60 -12.63 -13.13
C THR A 113 -10.89 -13.50 -11.89
N VAL A 114 -11.77 -13.03 -10.99
CA VAL A 114 -12.22 -13.79 -9.82
C VAL A 114 -12.91 -15.09 -10.25
N LEU A 115 -13.84 -15.02 -11.21
CA LEU A 115 -14.58 -16.18 -11.70
C LEU A 115 -13.66 -17.22 -12.34
N MET A 116 -12.69 -16.78 -13.14
CA MET A 116 -11.70 -17.66 -13.76
C MET A 116 -10.85 -18.37 -12.70
N TYR A 117 -10.28 -17.62 -11.74
CA TYR A 117 -9.51 -18.24 -10.66
C TYR A 117 -10.34 -19.15 -9.78
N TYR A 118 -11.58 -18.79 -9.48
CA TYR A 118 -12.50 -19.65 -8.76
C TYR A 118 -12.81 -20.94 -9.55
N PHE A 119 -13.04 -20.85 -10.85
CA PHE A 119 -13.29 -22.03 -11.66
C PHE A 119 -12.08 -22.96 -11.68
N VAL A 120 -10.87 -22.43 -11.89
CA VAL A 120 -9.64 -23.23 -11.95
C VAL A 120 -9.29 -23.83 -10.57
N PHE A 121 -9.21 -23.02 -9.51
CA PHE A 121 -8.71 -23.47 -8.20
C PHE A 121 -9.83 -23.84 -7.20
N GLY A 122 -11.08 -23.54 -7.51
CA GLY A 122 -12.22 -23.96 -6.70
C GLY A 122 -12.89 -25.22 -7.26
N VAL A 123 -13.01 -25.33 -8.59
CA VAL A 123 -13.77 -26.41 -9.25
C VAL A 123 -12.84 -27.46 -9.87
N ILE A 124 -11.85 -27.06 -10.69
CA ILE A 124 -10.96 -28.02 -11.39
C ILE A 124 -9.92 -28.61 -10.43
N PHE A 125 -9.23 -27.76 -9.66
CA PHE A 125 -8.22 -28.15 -8.67
C PHE A 125 -8.73 -27.76 -7.29
N PRO A 126 -9.55 -28.59 -6.60
CA PRO A 126 -10.30 -28.17 -5.42
C PRO A 126 -9.40 -27.81 -4.22
N ALA A 127 -8.94 -26.56 -4.20
CA ALA A 127 -8.16 -25.96 -3.11
C ALA A 127 -9.00 -25.77 -1.83
N LYS A 128 -10.30 -26.08 -1.88
CA LYS A 128 -11.14 -26.13 -0.66
C LYS A 128 -10.64 -27.19 0.33
N ALA A 129 -10.26 -28.38 -0.16
CA ALA A 129 -9.70 -29.42 0.71
C ALA A 129 -8.39 -28.93 1.38
N GLN A 130 -7.66 -28.09 0.67
CA GLN A 130 -6.41 -27.49 1.11
C GLN A 130 -6.60 -26.43 2.22
N LEU A 131 -7.65 -25.62 2.14
CA LEU A 131 -8.00 -24.64 3.18
C LEU A 131 -8.55 -25.31 4.45
N VAL A 132 -9.38 -26.34 4.28
CA VAL A 132 -9.90 -27.10 5.43
C VAL A 132 -8.76 -27.81 6.16
N ALA A 133 -7.77 -28.34 5.42
CA ALA A 133 -6.59 -28.96 6.02
C ALA A 133 -5.71 -27.97 6.81
N SER A 134 -5.73 -26.67 6.48
CA SER A 134 -5.04 -25.61 7.24
C SER A 134 -5.90 -25.03 8.37
N GLY A 135 -7.09 -25.60 8.63
CA GLY A 135 -8.01 -25.16 9.70
C GLY A 135 -8.87 -23.95 9.33
N ILE A 136 -8.89 -23.53 8.06
CA ILE A 136 -9.68 -22.39 7.58
C ILE A 136 -11.03 -22.90 7.07
N GLU A 137 -12.07 -22.75 7.88
CA GLU A 137 -13.45 -23.05 7.49
C GLU A 137 -14.10 -21.88 6.75
N ALA A 138 -13.57 -21.55 5.56
CA ALA A 138 -14.12 -20.50 4.70
C ALA A 138 -14.40 -21.01 3.28
N PRO A 139 -15.47 -20.54 2.61
CA PRO A 139 -15.67 -20.76 1.19
C PRO A 139 -14.45 -20.26 0.40
N TYR A 140 -13.90 -21.10 -0.48
CA TYR A 140 -12.70 -20.77 -1.24
C TYR A 140 -12.82 -19.43 -2.00
N VAL A 141 -13.98 -19.15 -2.60
CA VAL A 141 -14.22 -17.88 -3.31
C VAL A 141 -14.10 -16.65 -2.40
N LEU A 142 -14.48 -16.77 -1.13
CA LEU A 142 -14.41 -15.68 -0.17
C LEU A 142 -12.97 -15.46 0.31
N TRP A 143 -12.23 -16.55 0.53
CA TRP A 143 -10.81 -16.51 0.84
C TRP A 143 -9.96 -15.97 -0.33
N LEU A 144 -10.32 -16.35 -1.56
CA LEU A 144 -9.71 -15.87 -2.80
C LEU A 144 -9.97 -14.37 -3.00
N THR A 145 -11.22 -13.93 -2.85
CA THR A 145 -11.58 -12.52 -3.01
C THR A 145 -10.96 -11.64 -1.92
N ALA A 146 -10.81 -12.15 -0.68
CA ALA A 146 -10.08 -11.46 0.38
C ALA A 146 -8.62 -11.13 0.00
N GLY A 147 -7.97 -11.99 -0.78
CA GLY A 147 -6.62 -11.71 -1.29
C GLY A 147 -6.60 -10.89 -2.59
N LEU A 148 -7.56 -11.10 -3.49
CA LEU A 148 -7.61 -10.39 -4.79
C LEU A 148 -7.98 -8.92 -4.66
N VAL A 149 -8.88 -8.55 -3.74
CA VAL A 149 -9.31 -7.14 -3.57
C VAL A 149 -8.14 -6.20 -3.28
N PRO A 150 -7.30 -6.41 -2.23
CA PRO A 150 -6.14 -5.55 -2.02
C PRO A 150 -5.14 -5.63 -3.18
N TRP A 151 -4.97 -6.80 -3.81
CA TRP A 151 -4.07 -6.94 -4.96
C TRP A 151 -4.50 -6.14 -6.18
N PHE A 152 -5.79 -6.12 -6.52
CA PHE A 152 -6.31 -5.30 -7.61
C PHE A 152 -6.03 -3.82 -7.36
N TYR A 153 -6.24 -3.37 -6.12
CA TYR A 153 -5.91 -1.99 -5.75
C TYR A 153 -4.41 -1.69 -5.88
N PHE A 154 -3.54 -2.59 -5.40
CA PHE A 154 -2.09 -2.45 -5.57
C PHE A 154 -1.68 -2.31 -7.02
N SER A 155 -2.12 -3.26 -7.86
CA SER A 155 -1.76 -3.34 -9.27
C SER A 155 -2.25 -2.11 -10.04
N GLU A 156 -3.51 -1.71 -9.83
CA GLU A 156 -4.08 -0.53 -10.48
C GLU A 156 -3.41 0.76 -10.00
N ALA A 157 -3.28 0.96 -8.68
CA ALA A 157 -2.74 2.19 -8.12
C ALA A 157 -1.25 2.35 -8.42
N LEU A 158 -0.45 1.28 -8.39
CA LEU A 158 0.97 1.34 -8.73
C LEU A 158 1.19 1.57 -10.22
N GLY A 159 0.43 0.90 -11.10
CA GLY A 159 0.50 1.11 -12.54
C GLY A 159 0.17 2.57 -12.91
N ASN A 160 -0.97 3.07 -12.42
CA ASN A 160 -1.38 4.47 -12.67
C ASN A 160 -0.46 5.49 -12.01
N GLY A 161 0.02 5.21 -10.79
CA GLY A 161 0.96 6.07 -10.07
C GLY A 161 2.29 6.20 -10.80
N THR A 162 2.80 5.10 -11.36
CA THR A 162 4.03 5.05 -12.16
C THR A 162 3.94 5.91 -13.42
N SER A 163 2.80 5.90 -14.12
CA SER A 163 2.59 6.71 -15.33
C SER A 163 2.12 8.14 -15.04
N ALA A 164 1.94 8.54 -13.78
CA ALA A 164 1.25 9.78 -13.42
C ALA A 164 1.87 11.04 -14.05
N LEU A 165 3.20 11.17 -14.05
CA LEU A 165 3.88 12.35 -14.61
C LEU A 165 3.80 12.40 -16.14
N VAL A 166 3.83 11.23 -16.79
CA VAL A 166 3.74 11.13 -18.25
C VAL A 166 2.33 11.48 -18.72
N GLU A 167 1.30 10.95 -18.07
CA GLU A 167 -0.09 11.25 -18.41
C GLU A 167 -0.48 12.71 -18.14
N TYR A 168 0.08 13.30 -17.07
CA TYR A 168 -0.12 14.71 -16.74
C TYR A 168 0.99 15.64 -17.26
N ASN A 169 1.72 15.25 -18.31
CA ASN A 169 2.78 16.04 -18.94
C ASN A 169 2.37 17.51 -19.19
N TYR A 170 1.13 17.72 -19.64
CA TYR A 170 0.57 19.06 -19.89
C TYR A 170 0.48 19.96 -18.64
N LEU A 171 0.33 19.38 -17.45
CA LEU A 171 0.39 20.11 -16.17
C LEU A 171 1.82 20.30 -15.69
N VAL A 172 2.71 19.35 -16.00
CA VAL A 172 4.13 19.41 -15.60
C VAL A 172 4.84 20.59 -16.22
N LYS A 173 4.50 20.95 -17.46
CA LYS A 173 5.06 22.10 -18.18
C LYS A 173 4.58 23.47 -17.69
N GLN A 174 3.57 23.51 -16.80
CA GLN A 174 3.04 24.78 -16.31
C GLN A 174 3.83 25.33 -15.11
N VAL A 175 4.30 26.58 -15.24
CA VAL A 175 5.20 27.25 -14.28
C VAL A 175 4.64 27.32 -12.84
N VAL A 176 3.31 27.28 -12.66
CA VAL A 176 2.66 27.47 -11.35
C VAL A 176 2.17 26.15 -10.72
N PHE A 177 2.22 25.02 -11.44
CA PHE A 177 1.61 23.78 -10.97
C PHE A 177 2.51 22.97 -10.03
N LYS A 178 1.96 22.49 -8.91
CA LYS A 178 2.69 21.68 -7.92
C LYS A 178 2.72 20.21 -8.35
N ILE A 179 3.67 19.86 -9.22
CA ILE A 179 3.83 18.50 -9.78
C ILE A 179 3.95 17.35 -8.75
N SER A 180 4.37 17.64 -7.51
CA SER A 180 4.45 16.65 -6.42
C SER A 180 3.10 16.00 -6.07
N ILE A 181 1.98 16.62 -6.47
CA ILE A 181 0.63 16.11 -6.17
C ILE A 181 0.12 15.09 -7.20
N LEU A 182 0.79 14.93 -8.35
CA LEU A 182 0.29 14.10 -9.45
C LEU A 182 0.20 12.60 -9.09
N PRO A 183 1.20 11.99 -8.41
CA PRO A 183 1.12 10.56 -8.08
C PRO A 183 -0.05 10.25 -7.13
N ILE A 184 -0.27 11.08 -6.10
CA ILE A 184 -1.36 10.85 -5.14
C ILE A 184 -2.74 10.99 -5.77
N ILE A 185 -2.90 11.82 -6.81
CA ILE A 185 -4.17 11.95 -7.54
C ILE A 185 -4.58 10.59 -8.12
N LYS A 186 -3.62 9.89 -8.76
CA LYS A 186 -3.84 8.56 -9.34
C LYS A 186 -4.13 7.50 -8.28
N VAL A 187 -3.42 7.52 -7.16
CA VAL A 187 -3.62 6.56 -6.05
C VAL A 187 -4.99 6.77 -5.38
N ILE A 188 -5.43 8.02 -5.17
CA ILE A 188 -6.76 8.34 -4.65
C ILE A 188 -7.84 7.92 -5.66
N ALA A 189 -7.65 8.16 -6.95
CA ALA A 189 -8.61 7.76 -7.97
C ALA A 189 -8.83 6.23 -7.98
N ALA A 190 -7.77 5.43 -7.88
CA ALA A 190 -7.85 3.97 -7.75
C ALA A 190 -8.52 3.52 -6.42
N THR A 191 -8.48 4.35 -5.38
CA THR A 191 -9.14 4.06 -4.10
C THR A 191 -10.67 4.00 -4.25
N PHE A 192 -11.26 4.73 -5.19
CA PHE A 192 -12.70 4.64 -5.44
C PHE A 192 -13.13 3.26 -5.93
N VAL A 193 -12.33 2.64 -6.82
CA VAL A 193 -12.55 1.27 -7.29
C VAL A 193 -12.36 0.28 -6.13
N HIS A 194 -11.27 0.45 -5.36
CA HIS A 194 -10.97 -0.37 -4.19
C HIS A 194 -12.11 -0.40 -3.16
N VAL A 195 -12.68 0.77 -2.82
CA VAL A 195 -13.79 0.85 -1.86
C VAL A 195 -15.03 0.10 -2.39
N ALA A 196 -15.30 0.17 -3.69
CA ALA A 196 -16.40 -0.59 -4.28
C ALA A 196 -16.16 -2.11 -4.18
N PHE A 197 -14.95 -2.58 -4.50
CA PHE A 197 -14.59 -4.01 -4.38
C PHE A 197 -14.55 -4.51 -2.93
N ALA A 198 -14.06 -3.71 -1.99
CA ALA A 198 -14.14 -4.01 -0.57
C ALA A 198 -15.59 -4.11 -0.09
N GLY A 199 -16.49 -3.25 -0.60
CA GLY A 199 -17.93 -3.35 -0.35
C GLY A 199 -18.54 -4.65 -0.90
N ILE A 200 -18.19 -5.03 -2.13
CA ILE A 200 -18.64 -6.30 -2.73
C ILE A 200 -18.15 -7.51 -1.91
N LEU A 201 -16.89 -7.50 -1.48
CA LEU A 201 -16.32 -8.52 -0.60
C LEU A 201 -17.12 -8.66 0.71
N LEU A 202 -17.48 -7.54 1.35
CA LEU A 202 -18.31 -7.54 2.55
C LEU A 202 -19.72 -8.07 2.29
N ILE A 203 -20.35 -7.68 1.17
CA ILE A 203 -21.66 -8.23 0.78
C ILE A 203 -21.57 -9.75 0.67
N PHE A 204 -20.56 -10.28 -0.03
CA PHE A 204 -20.37 -11.73 -0.15
C PHE A 204 -20.13 -12.38 1.22
N TYR A 205 -19.29 -11.79 2.05
CA TYR A 205 -19.04 -12.27 3.42
C TYR A 205 -20.35 -12.43 4.21
N PHE A 206 -21.25 -11.44 4.16
CA PHE A 206 -22.55 -11.52 4.83
C PHE A 206 -23.51 -12.52 4.16
N CYS A 207 -23.54 -12.59 2.82
CA CYS A 207 -24.38 -13.56 2.09
C CYS A 207 -24.00 -15.03 2.40
N TYR A 208 -22.73 -15.29 2.72
CA TYR A 208 -22.28 -16.61 3.18
C TYR A 208 -22.61 -16.90 4.66
N GLY A 209 -23.32 -16.01 5.34
CA GLY A 209 -23.81 -16.20 6.71
C GLY A 209 -22.81 -15.83 7.81
N PHE A 210 -21.67 -15.21 7.47
CA PHE A 210 -20.74 -14.74 8.48
C PHE A 210 -21.26 -13.49 9.19
N ALA A 211 -21.22 -13.49 10.52
CA ALA A 211 -21.67 -12.37 11.33
C ALA A 211 -20.71 -11.17 11.23
N PRO A 212 -21.22 -9.92 11.31
CA PRO A 212 -20.38 -8.75 11.46
C PRO A 212 -19.53 -8.85 12.72
N SER A 213 -18.25 -8.50 12.59
CA SER A 213 -17.28 -8.54 13.68
C SER A 213 -16.52 -7.20 13.77
N LEU A 214 -16.03 -6.86 14.96
CA LEU A 214 -15.19 -5.67 15.14
C LEU A 214 -13.88 -5.74 14.33
N TYR A 215 -13.42 -6.96 14.02
CA TYR A 215 -12.24 -7.20 13.20
C TYR A 215 -12.39 -6.67 11.77
N LEU A 216 -13.62 -6.49 11.25
CA LEU A 216 -13.87 -5.90 9.93
C LEU A 216 -13.37 -4.45 9.84
N LEU A 217 -13.25 -3.73 10.96
CA LEU A 217 -12.64 -2.39 10.97
C LEU A 217 -11.20 -2.40 10.48
N GLN A 218 -10.51 -3.53 10.63
CA GLN A 218 -9.14 -3.68 10.15
C GLN A 218 -9.04 -3.64 8.63
N LEU A 219 -10.12 -3.90 7.88
CA LEU A 219 -10.10 -3.71 6.43
C LEU A 219 -9.79 -2.26 6.04
N VAL A 220 -10.23 -1.29 6.84
CA VAL A 220 -9.89 0.13 6.67
C VAL A 220 -8.41 0.36 6.96
N TYR A 221 -7.89 -0.24 8.03
CA TYR A 221 -6.48 -0.16 8.39
C TYR A 221 -5.57 -0.77 7.30
N PHE A 222 -5.88 -1.97 6.81
CA PHE A 222 -5.10 -2.62 5.76
C PHE A 222 -5.26 -1.93 4.40
N SER A 223 -6.42 -1.34 4.11
CA SER A 223 -6.60 -0.45 2.95
C SER A 223 -5.68 0.79 3.04
N PHE A 224 -5.57 1.38 4.24
CA PHE A 224 -4.69 2.51 4.48
C PHE A 224 -3.20 2.11 4.38
N CYS A 225 -2.83 0.95 4.92
CA CYS A 225 -1.50 0.37 4.74
C CYS A 225 -1.15 0.26 3.25
N MET A 226 -2.07 -0.29 2.45
CA MET A 226 -1.89 -0.41 1.00
C MET A 226 -1.76 0.95 0.31
N PHE A 227 -2.61 1.90 0.67
CA PHE A 227 -2.57 3.27 0.15
C PHE A 227 -1.18 3.90 0.34
N VAL A 228 -0.63 3.82 1.57
CA VAL A 228 0.67 4.42 1.89
C VAL A 228 1.81 3.68 1.19
N LEU A 229 1.79 2.35 1.16
CA LEU A 229 2.80 1.54 0.46
C LEU A 229 2.85 1.86 -1.03
N VAL A 230 1.69 1.86 -1.69
CA VAL A 230 1.64 2.17 -3.14
C VAL A 230 2.07 3.60 -3.41
N LEU A 231 1.67 4.55 -2.57
CA LEU A 231 2.09 5.94 -2.71
C LEU A 231 3.62 6.08 -2.59
N ALA A 232 4.23 5.38 -1.63
CA ALA A 232 5.67 5.35 -1.42
C ALA A 232 6.42 4.86 -2.67
N ILE A 233 5.99 3.73 -3.23
CA ILE A 233 6.58 3.15 -4.44
C ILE A 233 6.34 4.08 -5.63
N SER A 234 5.12 4.61 -5.77
CA SER A 234 4.72 5.47 -6.89
C SER A 234 5.57 6.73 -7.00
N TYR A 235 5.97 7.34 -5.88
CA TYR A 235 6.87 8.51 -5.92
C TYR A 235 8.23 8.19 -6.52
N THR A 236 8.75 6.99 -6.26
CA THR A 236 10.00 6.53 -6.86
C THR A 236 9.80 6.23 -8.34
N THR A 237 8.82 5.38 -8.66
CA THR A 237 8.65 4.87 -10.02
C THR A 237 8.24 5.96 -10.99
N CYS A 238 7.34 6.88 -10.61
CA CYS A 238 6.93 7.98 -11.48
C CYS A 238 8.07 8.93 -11.83
N ALA A 239 8.98 9.18 -10.87
CA ALA A 239 10.14 10.05 -11.10
C ALA A 239 11.15 9.40 -12.07
N VAL A 240 11.34 8.09 -11.96
CA VAL A 240 12.29 7.35 -12.80
C VAL A 240 11.74 7.13 -14.21
N VAL A 241 10.44 6.85 -14.38
CA VAL A 241 9.80 6.64 -15.69
C VAL A 241 10.01 7.82 -16.64
N VAL A 242 10.07 9.05 -16.12
CA VAL A 242 10.31 10.25 -16.93
C VAL A 242 11.62 10.14 -17.74
N PHE A 243 12.66 9.55 -17.16
CA PHE A 243 13.97 9.37 -17.83
C PHE A 243 14.12 7.99 -18.46
N PHE A 244 13.45 6.97 -17.90
CA PHE A 244 13.52 5.59 -18.36
C PHE A 244 12.13 5.04 -18.64
N LYS A 245 11.66 5.26 -19.89
CA LYS A 245 10.27 4.96 -20.31
C LYS A 245 9.91 3.48 -20.22
N ASP A 246 10.88 2.58 -20.34
CA ASP A 246 10.65 1.13 -20.25
C ASP A 246 10.28 0.66 -18.84
N LEU A 247 10.50 1.50 -17.81
CA LEU A 247 10.09 1.18 -16.45
C LEU A 247 8.59 0.89 -16.34
N THR A 248 7.74 1.50 -17.17
CA THR A 248 6.31 1.16 -17.21
C THR A 248 6.09 -0.31 -17.54
N GLN A 249 6.80 -0.85 -18.54
CA GLN A 249 6.69 -2.26 -18.93
C GLN A 249 7.26 -3.19 -17.85
N ILE A 250 8.39 -2.80 -17.24
CA ILE A 250 8.99 -3.54 -16.13
C ILE A 250 8.00 -3.64 -14.96
N ILE A 251 7.33 -2.54 -14.60
CA ILE A 251 6.32 -2.56 -13.53
C ILE A 251 5.16 -3.49 -13.88
N GLN A 252 4.70 -3.55 -15.12
CA GLN A 252 3.66 -4.52 -15.51
C GLN A 252 4.11 -5.97 -15.33
N ILE A 253 5.35 -6.29 -15.71
CA ILE A 253 5.92 -7.63 -15.52
C ILE A 253 6.06 -7.94 -14.02
N VAL A 254 6.56 -7.00 -13.23
CA VAL A 254 6.70 -7.14 -11.77
C VAL A 254 5.34 -7.37 -11.11
N LEU A 255 4.30 -6.66 -11.53
CA LEU A 255 2.94 -6.88 -11.07
C LEU A 255 2.45 -8.29 -11.45
N GLN A 256 2.64 -8.71 -12.69
CA GLN A 256 2.25 -10.05 -13.13
C GLN A 256 2.92 -11.16 -12.30
N VAL A 257 4.23 -11.05 -12.05
CA VAL A 257 4.96 -12.00 -11.19
C VAL A 257 4.55 -11.87 -9.72
N GLY A 258 4.33 -10.63 -9.25
CA GLY A 258 3.96 -10.30 -7.88
C GLY A 258 2.65 -10.94 -7.42
N MET A 259 1.71 -11.16 -8.35
CA MET A 259 0.47 -11.89 -8.10
C MET A 259 0.71 -13.33 -7.63
N TRP A 260 1.76 -13.98 -8.14
CA TRP A 260 2.15 -15.34 -7.76
C TRP A 260 3.11 -15.36 -6.58
N ALA A 261 3.99 -14.35 -6.49
CA ALA A 261 4.91 -14.16 -5.37
C ALA A 261 4.20 -13.73 -4.07
N THR A 262 2.92 -13.35 -4.16
CA THR A 262 2.06 -13.14 -3.01
C THR A 262 1.11 -14.34 -2.91
N PRO A 263 1.04 -15.09 -1.80
CA PRO A 263 0.15 -16.24 -1.60
C PRO A 263 -1.36 -15.88 -1.66
N ILE A 264 -1.87 -15.45 -2.81
CA ILE A 264 -3.26 -15.04 -3.04
C ILE A 264 -4.11 -16.23 -3.49
N LEU A 265 -3.59 -17.02 -4.43
CA LEU A 265 -4.29 -18.18 -5.01
C LEU A 265 -4.02 -19.48 -4.25
N TRP A 266 -3.00 -19.48 -3.38
CA TRP A 266 -2.47 -20.67 -2.71
C TRP A 266 -2.03 -20.32 -1.29
N ASP A 267 -1.97 -21.32 -0.42
CA ASP A 267 -1.68 -21.15 1.00
C ASP A 267 -0.18 -21.30 1.32
N LEU A 268 0.36 -20.44 2.20
CA LEU A 268 1.78 -20.45 2.53
C LEU A 268 2.24 -21.73 3.25
N THR A 269 1.33 -22.47 3.89
CA THR A 269 1.63 -23.71 4.61
C THR A 269 2.18 -24.83 3.72
N TYR A 270 1.88 -24.81 2.42
CA TYR A 270 2.40 -25.77 1.44
C TYR A 270 3.91 -25.67 1.21
N LEU A 271 4.51 -24.52 1.51
CA LEU A 271 5.95 -24.37 1.41
C LEU A 271 6.65 -24.94 2.64
N PRO A 272 7.82 -25.59 2.47
CA PRO A 272 8.74 -25.86 3.56
C PRO A 272 9.03 -24.61 4.37
N GLU A 273 9.13 -24.75 5.70
CA GLU A 273 9.25 -23.63 6.63
C GLU A 273 10.38 -22.64 6.27
N LYS A 274 11.53 -23.18 5.83
CA LYS A 274 12.68 -22.39 5.36
C LYS A 274 12.36 -21.37 4.26
N TYR A 275 11.39 -21.65 3.39
CA TYR A 275 11.05 -20.77 2.27
C TYR A 275 9.90 -19.82 2.61
N ARG A 276 9.12 -20.09 3.66
CA ARG A 276 8.01 -19.22 4.07
C ARG A 276 8.47 -17.82 4.42
N ILE A 277 9.68 -17.68 4.99
CA ILE A 277 10.24 -16.38 5.38
C ILE A 277 10.39 -15.43 4.18
N LEU A 278 10.77 -15.93 3.01
CA LEU A 278 10.95 -15.11 1.81
C LEU A 278 9.63 -14.43 1.39
N PHE A 279 8.52 -15.16 1.47
CA PHE A 279 7.19 -14.65 1.15
C PHE A 279 6.67 -13.72 2.24
N LYS A 280 6.99 -13.99 3.52
CA LYS A 280 6.65 -13.11 4.64
C LYS A 280 7.36 -11.75 4.59
N LEU A 281 8.53 -11.67 3.95
CA LEU A 281 9.24 -10.40 3.74
C LEU A 281 8.56 -9.47 2.72
N ASN A 282 7.66 -9.98 1.89
CA ASN A 282 6.91 -9.14 0.95
C ASN A 282 5.90 -8.26 1.72
N PRO A 283 5.99 -6.92 1.67
CA PRO A 283 5.07 -6.04 2.41
C PRO A 283 3.62 -6.14 1.93
N VAL A 284 3.38 -6.59 0.68
CA VAL A 284 2.02 -6.84 0.16
C VAL A 284 1.41 -8.09 0.80
N TYR A 285 2.22 -9.08 1.18
CA TYR A 285 1.73 -10.28 1.88
C TYR A 285 1.12 -9.92 3.24
N TYR A 286 1.73 -9.01 4.00
CA TYR A 286 1.17 -8.54 5.28
C TYR A 286 -0.27 -8.00 5.12
N ILE A 287 -0.53 -7.24 4.05
CA ILE A 287 -1.85 -6.67 3.77
C ILE A 287 -2.84 -7.77 3.34
N VAL A 288 -2.43 -8.65 2.42
CA VAL A 288 -3.27 -9.77 1.94
C VAL A 288 -3.64 -10.70 3.10
N ASN A 289 -2.67 -11.03 3.95
CA ASN A 289 -2.92 -11.84 5.15
C ASN A 289 -3.84 -11.07 6.12
N GLY A 290 -3.59 -9.78 6.33
CA GLY A 290 -4.43 -8.93 7.17
C GLY A 290 -5.91 -8.89 6.76
N TYR A 291 -6.20 -8.88 5.46
CA TYR A 291 -7.58 -9.01 4.96
C TYR A 291 -8.21 -10.35 5.37
N ARG A 292 -7.45 -11.45 5.28
CA ARG A 292 -7.92 -12.78 5.71
C ARG A 292 -8.07 -12.87 7.22
N SER A 293 -7.14 -12.32 7.98
CA SER A 293 -7.21 -12.30 9.44
C SER A 293 -8.40 -11.48 9.95
N ALA A 294 -8.71 -10.36 9.27
CA ALA A 294 -9.87 -9.53 9.59
C ALA A 294 -11.22 -10.25 9.33
N LEU A 295 -11.29 -11.07 8.27
CA LEU A 295 -12.51 -11.77 7.88
C LEU A 295 -12.70 -13.10 8.62
N PHE A 296 -11.64 -13.91 8.75
CA PHE A 296 -11.75 -15.30 9.18
C PHE A 296 -11.07 -15.60 10.52
N GLU A 297 -9.81 -15.17 10.69
CA GLU A 297 -8.99 -15.60 11.83
C GLU A 297 -9.31 -14.81 13.12
N LYS A 298 -9.92 -13.63 12.99
CA LYS A 298 -10.30 -12.77 14.12
C LYS A 298 -9.11 -12.43 15.02
N GLN A 299 -7.98 -12.13 14.38
CA GLN A 299 -6.78 -11.63 15.05
C GLN A 299 -6.61 -10.15 14.74
N TRP A 300 -6.19 -9.37 15.74
CA TRP A 300 -5.88 -7.97 15.56
C TRP A 300 -4.47 -7.80 15.00
N PHE A 301 -4.25 -6.72 14.24
CA PHE A 301 -2.96 -6.43 13.64
C PHE A 301 -1.84 -6.31 14.70
N TRP A 302 -2.14 -5.87 15.91
CA TRP A 302 -1.16 -5.79 16.99
C TRP A 302 -0.83 -7.16 17.62
N ASP A 303 -1.61 -8.21 17.35
CA ASP A 303 -1.30 -9.57 17.82
C ASP A 303 -0.06 -10.11 17.07
N ASP A 304 0.13 -9.75 15.80
CA ASP A 304 1.37 -9.97 15.04
C ASP A 304 2.21 -8.68 14.95
N PHE A 305 2.67 -8.23 16.11
CA PHE A 305 3.40 -6.98 16.26
C PHE A 305 4.67 -6.90 15.40
N TYR A 306 5.39 -8.01 15.23
CA TYR A 306 6.62 -8.06 14.43
C TYR A 306 6.35 -7.78 12.95
N SER A 307 5.32 -8.40 12.38
CA SER A 307 4.95 -8.17 10.98
C SER A 307 4.42 -6.75 10.76
N THR A 308 3.62 -6.21 11.69
CA THR A 308 3.17 -4.81 11.64
C THR A 308 4.33 -3.83 11.68
N MET A 309 5.28 -4.03 12.59
CA MET A 309 6.44 -3.15 12.73
C MET A 309 7.33 -3.21 11.49
N TYR A 310 7.63 -4.42 11.00
CA TYR A 310 8.39 -4.64 9.78
C TYR A 310 7.75 -3.94 8.57
N PHE A 311 6.42 -4.07 8.41
CA PHE A 311 5.68 -3.42 7.34
C PHE A 311 5.82 -1.90 7.37
N TRP A 312 5.57 -1.26 8.52
CA TRP A 312 5.61 0.20 8.64
C TRP A 312 7.02 0.76 8.47
N ILE A 313 8.03 0.12 9.04
CA ILE A 313 9.44 0.50 8.84
C ILE A 313 9.79 0.45 7.36
N THR A 314 9.50 -0.68 6.70
CA THR A 314 9.79 -0.87 5.28
C THR A 314 9.08 0.18 4.42
N THR A 315 7.81 0.44 4.72
CA THR A 315 7.00 1.45 4.01
C THR A 315 7.55 2.86 4.18
N VAL A 316 7.94 3.24 5.41
CA VAL A 316 8.53 4.56 5.69
C VAL A 316 9.88 4.72 5.01
N VAL A 317 10.71 3.67 4.99
CA VAL A 317 12.00 3.69 4.29
C VAL A 317 11.80 3.88 2.78
N ILE A 318 10.89 3.11 2.16
CA ILE A 318 10.55 3.26 0.75
C ILE A 318 10.02 4.67 0.46
N PHE A 319 9.15 5.21 1.33
CA PHE A 319 8.60 6.55 1.17
C PHE A 319 9.67 7.63 1.26
N GLY A 320 10.63 7.48 2.19
CA GLY A 320 11.79 8.35 2.33
C GLY A 320 12.66 8.33 1.07
N ILE A 321 13.02 7.14 0.59
CA ILE A 321 13.79 6.96 -0.65
C ILE A 321 13.04 7.60 -1.83
N GLY A 322 11.76 7.31 -1.99
CA GLY A 322 10.94 7.85 -3.08
C GLY A 322 10.85 9.37 -3.04
N THR A 323 10.70 9.96 -1.86
CA THR A 323 10.68 11.42 -1.70
C THR A 323 12.02 12.05 -2.09
N LEU A 324 13.14 11.43 -1.71
CA LEU A 324 14.49 11.92 -2.04
C LEU A 324 14.77 11.83 -3.55
N VAL A 325 14.43 10.69 -4.16
CA VAL A 325 14.56 10.47 -5.61
C VAL A 325 13.69 11.47 -6.37
N PHE A 326 12.41 11.57 -6.02
CA PHE A 326 11.48 12.51 -6.64
C PHE A 326 12.00 13.95 -6.54
N LYS A 327 12.39 14.41 -5.35
CA LYS A 327 12.90 15.77 -5.14
C LYS A 327 14.16 16.06 -5.97
N ARG A 328 15.08 15.09 -6.06
CA ARG A 328 16.33 15.25 -6.82
C ARG A 328 16.05 15.35 -8.33
N LEU A 329 15.14 14.54 -8.85
CA LEU A 329 14.83 14.49 -10.27
C LEU A 329 13.84 15.57 -10.73
N LYS A 330 13.01 16.09 -9.81
CA LYS A 330 11.95 17.08 -10.04
C LYS A 330 12.38 18.28 -10.89
N VAL A 331 13.60 18.77 -10.69
CA VAL A 331 14.12 19.96 -11.36
C VAL A 331 14.31 19.78 -12.86
N HIS A 332 14.44 18.54 -13.33
CA HIS A 332 14.68 18.20 -14.74
C HIS A 332 13.42 17.73 -15.48
N PHE A 333 12.28 17.57 -14.78
CA PHE A 333 11.09 17.00 -15.41
C PHE A 333 10.58 17.87 -16.57
N ALA A 334 10.56 19.20 -16.42
CA ALA A 334 10.06 20.10 -17.45
C ALA A 334 10.90 20.13 -18.73
N ASP A 335 12.19 19.75 -18.64
CA ASP A 335 13.10 19.72 -19.80
C ASP A 335 12.97 18.40 -20.57
N VAL A 336 12.61 17.30 -19.90
CA VAL A 336 12.54 15.96 -20.48
C VAL A 336 11.15 15.60 -21.00
N LEU A 337 10.12 16.08 -20.31
CA LEU A 337 8.69 15.91 -20.68
C LEU A 337 8.29 17.00 -21.66
#